data_AF-A0A7V4HW95-F1
#
_entry.id   AF-A0A7V4HW95-F1
#
_cell.length_a   1.000
_cell.length_b   1.000
_cell.length_c   1.000
_cell.angle_alpha   90.00
_cell.angle_beta   90.00
_cell.angle_gamma   90.00
#
_symmetry.space_group_name_H-M   'P 1'
#
loop_
_entity.id
_entity.type
_entity.pdbx_description
1 polymer ?
#
loop_
_entity_poly.entity_id
_entity_poly.type
_entity_poly.pdbx_seq_one_letter_code
_entity_poly.pdbx_strand_id
1 'polypeptide(L)'
;MGTRAELPILLVYGIDPSWSETERKEADRESRRLGYALRRQGHSVNLLPVCGSNLRAALSPYNPSNVVVFNWCEGIPGLNRSEALVAKTLERLQFTYTGAPSKTLSLSYDKGRVKRRLESRGIPTPKWKLLTSPDLADWDRYPAIVKPARVSDRARRKAATRLTDDSLPVHSFQTLLKDLATIVNNRVQPSLAGAEPFNCLTKPTPLQQRAFAPLDVPIRL
;
A
#
# COMPACT_ATOMS: atom_id res chain seq x y z
N MET A 1 -41.13 -23.14 0.66
CA MET A 1 -40.10 -22.23 1.21
C MET A 1 -39.63 -21.34 0.06
N GLY A 2 -39.98 -20.04 0.09
CA GLY A 2 -39.56 -19.12 -0.96
C GLY A 2 -38.04 -19.01 -0.97
N THR A 3 -37.42 -19.27 -2.12
CA THR A 3 -35.99 -19.03 -2.36
C THR A 3 -35.69 -17.58 -2.03
N ARG A 4 -34.94 -17.34 -0.95
CA ARG A 4 -34.48 -16.01 -0.55
C ARG A 4 -33.67 -15.47 -1.73
N ALA A 5 -34.14 -14.42 -2.39
CA ALA A 5 -33.45 -13.84 -3.53
C ALA A 5 -32.04 -13.43 -3.11
N GLU A 6 -31.03 -14.01 -3.76
CA GLU A 6 -29.64 -13.74 -3.45
C GLU A 6 -29.29 -12.34 -3.96
N LEU A 7 -28.93 -11.43 -3.05
CA LEU A 7 -28.56 -10.08 -3.43
C LEU A 7 -27.24 -10.10 -4.22
N PRO A 8 -27.14 -9.43 -5.38
CA PRO A 8 -25.90 -9.33 -6.12
C PRO A 8 -24.82 -8.59 -5.31
N ILE A 9 -23.59 -9.03 -5.47
CA ILE A 9 -22.41 -8.42 -4.88
C ILE A 9 -21.93 -7.29 -5.78
N LEU A 10 -21.73 -6.10 -5.21
CA LEU A 10 -21.00 -5.01 -5.83
C LEU A 10 -19.57 -4.99 -5.27
N LEU A 11 -18.60 -5.48 -6.04
CA LEU A 11 -17.18 -5.45 -5.68
C LEU A 11 -16.60 -4.09 -6.01
N VAL A 12 -16.38 -3.28 -4.97
CA VAL A 12 -15.89 -1.89 -5.08
C VAL A 12 -14.40 -1.87 -4.75
N TYR A 13 -13.58 -1.33 -5.64
CA TYR A 13 -12.13 -1.25 -5.47
C TYR A 13 -11.57 0.03 -6.07
N GLY A 14 -10.46 0.53 -5.51
CA GLY A 14 -9.83 1.77 -5.95
C GLY A 14 -8.76 1.55 -7.01
N ILE A 15 -8.70 2.42 -8.00
CA ILE A 15 -7.59 2.55 -8.95
C ILE A 15 -7.11 3.99 -8.88
N ASP A 16 -5.95 4.24 -8.28
CA ASP A 16 -5.46 5.61 -8.17
C ASP A 16 -4.85 6.10 -9.49
N PRO A 17 -5.32 7.24 -10.05
CA PRO A 17 -4.74 7.79 -11.28
C PRO A 17 -3.27 8.16 -11.16
N SER A 18 -2.77 8.44 -9.94
CA SER A 18 -1.36 8.76 -9.69
C SER A 18 -0.43 7.56 -9.80
N TRP A 19 -0.95 6.34 -9.78
CA TRP A 19 -0.16 5.13 -9.99
C TRP A 19 0.29 5.00 -11.44
N SER A 20 1.40 4.28 -11.65
CA SER A 20 1.87 3.93 -13.00
C SER A 20 0.83 3.09 -13.75
N GLU A 21 0.90 3.09 -15.08
CA GLU A 21 -0.02 2.29 -15.89
C GLU A 21 0.03 0.80 -15.54
N THR A 22 1.22 0.27 -15.31
CA THR A 22 1.44 -1.12 -14.89
C THR A 22 0.72 -1.41 -13.58
N GLU A 23 0.87 -0.55 -12.57
CA GLU A 23 0.24 -0.75 -11.26
C GLU A 23 -1.28 -0.66 -11.32
N ARG A 24 -1.82 0.26 -12.13
CA ARG A 24 -3.27 0.34 -12.36
C ARG A 24 -3.80 -0.94 -13.01
N LYS A 25 -3.09 -1.48 -14.01
CA LYS A 25 -3.42 -2.75 -14.66
C LYS A 25 -3.32 -3.93 -13.70
N GLU A 26 -2.30 -3.97 -12.84
CA GLU A 26 -2.14 -5.02 -11.84
C GLU A 26 -3.25 -4.97 -10.79
N ALA A 27 -3.53 -3.80 -10.22
CA ALA A 27 -4.60 -3.63 -9.24
C ALA A 27 -5.98 -4.03 -9.81
N ASP A 28 -6.28 -3.63 -11.05
CA ASP A 28 -7.53 -4.03 -11.73
C ASP A 28 -7.56 -5.54 -12.00
N ARG A 29 -6.44 -6.13 -12.45
CA ARG A 29 -6.34 -7.58 -12.71
C ARG A 29 -6.57 -8.40 -11.44
N GLU A 30 -5.94 -8.04 -10.33
CA GLU A 30 -6.12 -8.77 -9.07
C GLU A 30 -7.54 -8.59 -8.50
N SER A 31 -8.13 -7.40 -8.63
CA SER A 31 -9.52 -7.15 -8.23
C SER A 31 -10.52 -7.95 -9.08
N ARG A 32 -10.29 -8.02 -10.39
CA ARG A 32 -11.07 -8.90 -11.29
C ARG A 32 -10.94 -10.37 -10.92
N ARG A 33 -9.72 -10.83 -10.57
CA ARG A 33 -9.48 -12.21 -10.14
C ARG A 33 -10.31 -12.57 -8.91
N LEU A 34 -10.40 -11.67 -7.93
CA LEU A 34 -11.29 -11.82 -6.78
C LEU A 34 -12.76 -11.90 -7.21
N GLY A 35 -13.21 -10.99 -8.08
CA GLY A 35 -14.58 -11.00 -8.60
C GLY A 35 -14.94 -12.30 -9.33
N TYR A 36 -14.04 -12.83 -10.16
CA TYR A 36 -14.25 -14.12 -10.83
C TYR A 36 -14.25 -15.30 -9.85
N ALA A 37 -13.42 -15.27 -8.82
CA ALA A 37 -13.44 -16.29 -7.77
C ALA A 37 -14.79 -16.30 -7.03
N LEU A 38 -15.35 -15.13 -6.69
CA LEU A 38 -16.68 -15.00 -6.09
C LEU A 38 -17.79 -15.53 -7.02
N ARG A 39 -17.72 -15.23 -8.33
CA ARG A 39 -18.66 -15.77 -9.32
C ARG A 39 -18.62 -17.30 -9.40
N ARG A 40 -17.43 -17.88 -9.32
CA ARG A 40 -17.26 -19.36 -9.30
C ARG A 40 -17.87 -20.02 -8.06
N GLN A 41 -18.13 -19.27 -6.99
CA GLN A 41 -18.86 -19.75 -5.80
C GLN A 41 -20.39 -19.62 -5.95
N GLY A 42 -20.89 -19.16 -7.10
CA GLY A 42 -22.32 -19.02 -7.38
C GLY A 42 -22.88 -17.61 -7.23
N HIS A 43 -22.09 -16.64 -6.76
CA HIS A 43 -22.57 -15.28 -6.57
C HIS A 43 -22.67 -14.48 -7.87
N SER A 44 -23.73 -13.67 -8.00
CA SER A 44 -23.76 -12.59 -8.99
C SER A 44 -22.86 -11.45 -8.53
N VAL A 45 -21.88 -11.04 -9.35
CA VAL A 45 -20.89 -10.02 -8.97
C VAL A 45 -20.77 -8.95 -10.06
N ASN A 46 -20.98 -7.69 -9.69
CA ASN A 46 -20.66 -6.51 -10.50
C ASN A 46 -19.36 -5.88 -10.00
N LEU A 47 -18.49 -5.51 -10.94
CA LEU A 47 -17.22 -4.86 -10.64
C LEU A 47 -17.39 -3.34 -10.73
N LEU A 48 -16.99 -2.62 -9.69
CA LEU A 48 -17.00 -1.15 -9.67
C LEU A 48 -15.60 -0.62 -9.36
N PRO A 49 -14.76 -0.38 -10.41
CA PRO A 49 -13.53 0.37 -10.24
C PRO A 49 -13.84 1.84 -9.93
N VAL A 50 -13.26 2.35 -8.86
CA VAL A 50 -13.34 3.76 -8.46
C VAL A 50 -12.02 4.41 -8.83
N CYS A 51 -12.03 5.32 -9.80
CA CYS A 51 -10.83 6.00 -10.29
C CYS A 51 -10.67 7.44 -9.78
N GLY A 52 -11.65 7.97 -9.05
CA GLY A 52 -11.66 9.36 -8.61
C GLY A 52 -11.98 9.50 -7.13
N SER A 53 -11.85 10.72 -6.62
CA SER A 53 -12.08 11.01 -5.20
C SER A 53 -13.56 11.02 -4.79
N ASN A 54 -14.48 11.02 -5.76
CA ASN A 54 -15.93 11.07 -5.51
C ASN A 54 -16.57 9.68 -5.49
N LEU A 55 -16.34 8.93 -4.41
CA LEU A 55 -16.94 7.61 -4.20
C LEU A 55 -18.48 7.65 -4.22
N ARG A 56 -19.10 8.74 -3.74
CA ARG A 56 -20.56 8.90 -3.74
C ARG A 56 -21.13 8.90 -5.17
N ALA A 57 -20.48 9.61 -6.09
CA ALA A 57 -20.90 9.62 -7.49
C ALA A 57 -20.75 8.25 -8.14
N ALA A 58 -19.68 7.49 -7.81
CA ALA A 58 -19.50 6.14 -8.33
C ALA A 58 -20.59 5.16 -7.85
N LEU A 59 -21.13 5.37 -6.64
CA LEU A 59 -22.16 4.53 -6.04
C LEU A 59 -23.60 4.96 -6.39
N SER A 60 -23.82 6.17 -6.93
CA SER A 60 -25.16 6.70 -7.18
C SER A 60 -26.05 5.87 -8.11
N PRO A 61 -25.52 5.08 -9.07
CA PRO A 61 -26.38 4.21 -9.90
C PRO A 61 -26.97 3.02 -9.16
N TYR A 62 -26.52 2.72 -7.94
CA TYR A 62 -26.90 1.52 -7.19
C TYR A 62 -27.85 1.85 -6.05
N ASN A 63 -28.93 1.09 -5.92
CA ASN A 63 -29.80 1.16 -4.75
C ASN A 63 -29.20 0.32 -3.60
N PRO A 64 -28.95 0.91 -2.42
CA PRO A 64 -28.39 0.20 -1.26
C PRO A 64 -29.18 -1.04 -0.79
N SER A 65 -30.48 -1.12 -1.09
CA SER A 65 -31.33 -2.25 -0.70
C SER A 65 -31.24 -3.44 -1.66
N ASN A 66 -30.64 -3.24 -2.85
CA ASN A 66 -30.63 -4.22 -3.94
C ASN A 66 -29.25 -4.85 -4.16
N VAL A 67 -28.22 -4.45 -3.40
CA VAL A 67 -26.86 -4.97 -3.53
C VAL A 67 -26.21 -5.11 -2.16
N VAL A 68 -25.25 -6.05 -2.05
CA VAL A 68 -24.29 -6.07 -0.94
C VAL A 68 -22.93 -5.63 -1.46
N VAL A 69 -22.30 -4.67 -0.80
CA VAL A 69 -20.99 -4.17 -1.21
C VAL A 69 -19.89 -5.07 -0.65
N PHE A 70 -19.10 -5.68 -1.53
CA PHE A 70 -17.81 -6.23 -1.14
C PHE A 70 -16.79 -5.10 -1.20
N ASN A 71 -16.40 -4.57 -0.04
CA ASN A 71 -15.48 -3.44 0.05
C ASN A 71 -14.02 -3.93 -0.10
N TRP A 72 -13.43 -3.67 -1.26
CA TRP A 72 -12.03 -3.96 -1.59
C TRP A 72 -11.23 -2.66 -1.84
N CYS A 73 -11.68 -1.55 -1.25
CA CYS A 73 -10.94 -0.29 -1.34
C CYS A 73 -9.84 -0.22 -0.28
N GLU A 74 -8.62 0.08 -0.71
CA GLU A 74 -7.51 0.50 0.16
C GLU A 74 -7.52 2.01 0.43
N GLY A 75 -8.64 2.68 0.15
CA GLY A 75 -8.82 4.11 0.23
C GLY A 75 -9.63 4.65 -0.93
N ILE A 76 -9.87 5.94 -0.90
CA ILE A 76 -10.42 6.76 -1.97
C ILE A 76 -9.24 7.29 -2.80
N PRO A 77 -9.20 7.04 -4.13
CA PRO A 77 -8.17 7.57 -5.01
C PRO A 77 -7.90 9.06 -4.81
N GLY A 78 -6.62 9.43 -4.77
CA GLY A 78 -6.16 10.81 -4.54
C GLY A 78 -6.30 11.31 -3.11
N LEU A 79 -6.83 10.51 -2.17
CA LEU A 79 -6.96 10.87 -0.76
C LEU A 79 -6.16 9.94 0.13
N ASN A 80 -5.14 10.49 0.79
CA ASN A 80 -4.33 9.76 1.76
C ASN A 80 -5.17 9.30 2.98
N ARG A 81 -5.03 8.02 3.37
CA ARG A 81 -5.66 7.42 4.58
C ARG A 81 -7.16 7.58 4.65
N SER A 82 -7.81 7.28 3.54
CA SER A 82 -9.24 7.46 3.36
C SER A 82 -10.00 6.13 3.47
N GLU A 83 -9.40 5.06 3.98
CA GLU A 83 -10.03 3.74 4.13
C GLU A 83 -11.25 3.82 5.06
N ALA A 84 -11.09 4.51 6.20
CA ALA A 84 -12.20 4.77 7.09
C ALA A 84 -13.27 5.67 6.44
N LEU A 85 -12.88 6.52 5.48
CA LEU A 85 -13.80 7.38 4.74
C LEU A 85 -14.60 6.60 3.68
N VAL A 86 -14.04 5.53 3.09
CA VAL A 86 -14.78 4.59 2.25
C VAL A 86 -15.92 3.99 3.07
N ALA A 87 -15.59 3.34 4.21
CA ALA A 87 -16.58 2.73 5.09
C ALA A 87 -17.62 3.75 5.58
N LYS A 88 -17.18 4.96 5.95
CA LYS A 88 -18.08 6.04 6.37
C LYS A 88 -19.03 6.49 5.24
N THR A 89 -18.56 6.46 4.00
CA THR A 89 -19.38 6.81 2.83
C THR A 89 -20.44 5.74 2.59
N LEU A 90 -20.06 4.46 2.67
CA LEU A 90 -20.99 3.33 2.56
C LEU A 90 -22.05 3.37 3.67
N GLU A 91 -21.64 3.59 4.92
CA GLU A 91 -22.53 3.76 6.09
C GLU A 91 -23.53 4.91 5.87
N ARG A 92 -23.04 6.08 5.44
CA ARG A 92 -23.88 7.26 5.17
C ARG A 92 -24.87 7.06 4.03
N LEU A 93 -24.51 6.23 3.06
CA LEU A 93 -25.36 5.86 1.93
C LEU A 93 -26.23 4.63 2.24
N GLN A 94 -26.16 4.10 3.47
CA GLN A 94 -26.96 2.96 3.94
C GLN A 94 -26.72 1.67 3.15
N PHE A 95 -25.55 1.49 2.53
CA PHE A 95 -25.16 0.22 1.94
C PHE A 95 -24.84 -0.80 3.03
N THR A 96 -25.27 -2.04 2.83
CA THR A 96 -24.69 -3.19 3.55
C THR A 96 -23.36 -3.54 2.90
N TYR A 97 -22.29 -3.71 3.69
CA TYR A 97 -20.95 -3.93 3.15
C TYR A 97 -20.08 -4.87 3.99
N THR A 98 -19.07 -5.48 3.35
CA THR A 98 -18.08 -6.32 4.02
C THR A 98 -16.95 -5.51 4.66
N GLY A 99 -16.37 -6.02 5.76
CA GLY A 99 -15.23 -5.39 6.44
C GLY A 99 -15.63 -4.63 7.71
N ALA A 100 -14.71 -3.81 8.21
CA ALA A 100 -14.86 -3.14 9.49
C ALA A 100 -15.57 -1.77 9.37
N PRO A 101 -16.37 -1.38 10.39
CA PRO A 101 -16.95 -0.04 10.47
C PRO A 101 -15.93 1.09 10.45
N SER A 102 -16.36 2.27 9.99
CA SER A 102 -15.52 3.47 9.87
C SER A 102 -14.86 3.86 11.21
N LYS A 103 -15.60 3.73 12.31
CA LYS A 103 -15.09 3.96 13.68
C LYS A 103 -14.01 2.96 14.07
N THR A 104 -14.15 1.69 13.68
CA THR A 104 -13.18 0.63 13.96
C THR A 104 -11.90 0.85 13.16
N LEU A 105 -12.01 1.14 11.87
CA LEU A 105 -10.87 1.49 11.01
C LEU A 105 -10.14 2.74 11.50
N SER A 106 -10.88 3.76 11.94
CA SER A 106 -10.28 4.97 12.50
C SER A 106 -9.54 4.68 13.80
N LEU A 107 -10.07 3.81 14.66
CA LEU A 107 -9.43 3.41 15.91
C LEU A 107 -8.16 2.59 15.65
N SER A 108 -8.15 1.69 14.67
CA SER A 108 -7.00 0.82 14.39
C SER A 108 -5.73 1.59 14.01
N TYR A 109 -5.87 2.83 13.52
CA TYR A 109 -4.74 3.71 13.24
C TYR A 109 -4.06 4.29 14.50
N ASP A 110 -4.75 4.32 15.65
CA ASP A 110 -4.21 4.83 16.91
C ASP A 110 -3.72 3.66 17.79
N LYS A 111 -2.45 3.29 17.59
CA LYS A 111 -1.83 2.15 18.29
C LYS A 111 -1.94 2.28 19.81
N GLY A 112 -1.80 3.50 20.36
CA GLY A 112 -1.87 3.73 21.79
C GLY A 112 -3.29 3.54 22.35
N ARG A 113 -4.31 3.96 21.60
CA ARG A 113 -5.71 3.70 21.97
C ARG A 113 -6.09 2.23 21.80
N VAL A 114 -5.63 1.57 20.74
CA VAL A 114 -5.84 0.13 20.52
C VAL A 114 -5.26 -0.69 21.67
N LYS A 115 -4.00 -0.45 22.04
CA LYS A 115 -3.35 -1.20 23.12
C LYS A 115 -4.07 -1.04 24.46
N ARG A 116 -4.39 0.20 24.85
CA ARG A 116 -5.21 0.46 26.06
C ARG A 116 -6.56 -0.26 26.02
N ARG A 117 -7.22 -0.31 24.85
CA ARG A 117 -8.53 -0.97 24.67
C ARG A 117 -8.44 -2.50 24.74
N LEU A 118 -7.31 -3.09 24.37
CA LEU A 118 -7.03 -4.52 24.51
C LEU A 118 -6.69 -4.86 25.96
N GLU A 119 -5.82 -4.08 26.59
CA GLU A 119 -5.43 -4.24 28.00
C GLU A 119 -6.62 -4.12 28.95
N SER A 120 -7.51 -3.14 28.71
CA SER A 120 -8.74 -2.98 29.51
C SER A 120 -9.71 -4.17 29.41
N ARG A 121 -9.46 -5.11 28.51
CA ARG A 121 -10.23 -6.34 28.33
C ARG A 121 -9.44 -7.60 28.69
N GLY A 122 -8.28 -7.45 29.31
CA GLY A 122 -7.40 -8.56 29.66
C GLY A 122 -6.75 -9.24 28.46
N ILE A 123 -6.78 -8.63 27.27
CA ILE A 123 -6.10 -9.16 26.08
C ILE A 123 -4.63 -8.74 26.15
N PRO A 124 -3.67 -9.69 26.23
CA PRO A 124 -2.26 -9.36 26.34
C PRO A 124 -1.77 -8.57 25.12
N THR A 125 -1.00 -7.50 25.36
CA THR A 125 -0.24 -6.80 24.31
C THR A 125 1.23 -6.69 24.72
N PRO A 126 2.17 -6.59 23.76
CA PRO A 126 3.57 -6.34 24.11
C PRO A 126 3.70 -5.09 24.97
N LYS A 127 4.49 -5.17 26.04
CA LYS A 127 4.79 -4.03 26.92
C LYS A 127 5.18 -2.83 26.06
N TRP A 128 4.67 -1.66 26.42
CA TRP A 128 4.83 -0.46 25.64
C TRP A 128 4.71 0.78 26.53
N LYS A 129 5.28 1.88 26.05
CA LYS A 129 5.16 3.19 26.66
C LYS A 129 4.85 4.21 25.57
N LEU A 130 3.92 5.12 25.84
CA LEU A 130 3.72 6.29 24.99
C LEU A 130 4.67 7.39 25.48
N LEU A 131 5.55 7.83 24.59
CA LEU A 131 6.51 8.90 24.87
C LEU A 131 6.05 10.17 24.16
N THR A 132 5.84 11.23 24.92
CA THR A 132 5.57 12.59 24.42
C THR A 132 6.79 13.51 24.54
N SER A 133 7.79 13.09 25.31
CA SER A 133 9.12 13.68 25.46
C SER A 133 10.17 12.57 25.32
N PRO A 134 11.46 12.89 25.11
CA PRO A 134 12.52 11.88 25.01
C PRO A 134 12.84 11.18 26.36
N ASP A 135 12.09 11.46 27.41
CA ASP A 135 12.29 10.87 28.74
C ASP A 135 11.82 9.41 28.78
N LEU A 136 12.79 8.52 29.03
CA LEU A 136 12.61 7.08 29.12
C LEU A 136 12.65 6.56 30.55
N ALA A 137 12.59 7.43 31.57
CA ALA A 137 12.54 7.01 32.97
C ALA A 137 11.59 5.82 33.15
N ASP A 138 12.03 4.78 33.84
CA ASP A 138 11.25 3.56 34.12
C ASP A 138 11.00 2.60 32.94
N TRP A 139 11.78 2.67 31.85
CA TRP A 139 11.81 1.63 30.82
C TRP A 139 13.12 0.83 30.85
N ASP A 140 13.04 -0.46 31.15
CA ASP A 140 14.18 -1.37 31.32
C ASP A 140 14.19 -2.56 30.34
N ARG A 141 13.23 -2.62 29.40
CA ARG A 141 13.03 -3.77 28.51
C ARG A 141 13.65 -3.54 27.13
N TYR A 142 14.80 -4.17 26.89
CA TYR A 142 15.51 -4.10 25.61
C TYR A 142 15.73 -5.50 25.00
N PRO A 143 15.79 -5.63 23.67
CA PRO A 143 15.65 -4.57 22.66
C PRO A 143 14.20 -4.04 22.55
N ALA A 144 14.06 -2.74 22.27
CA ALA A 144 12.77 -2.08 22.14
C ALA A 144 12.54 -1.52 20.73
N ILE A 145 11.34 -1.72 20.18
CA ILE A 145 10.96 -1.19 18.87
C ILE A 145 10.34 0.19 19.05
N VAL A 146 11.04 1.23 18.62
CA VAL A 146 10.51 2.60 18.58
C VAL A 146 9.68 2.79 17.31
N LYS A 147 8.42 3.16 17.47
CA LYS A 147 7.52 3.52 16.36
C LYS A 147 6.81 4.83 16.68
N PRO A 148 6.62 5.71 15.69
CA PRO A 148 5.72 6.84 15.84
C PRO A 148 4.33 6.35 16.29
N ALA A 149 3.84 6.91 17.41
CA ALA A 149 2.52 6.59 17.95
C ALA A 149 1.42 6.88 16.93
N ARG A 150 1.57 8.00 16.22
CA ARG A 150 0.89 8.34 14.97
C ARG A 150 1.92 8.35 13.87
N VAL A 151 1.53 7.90 12.68
CA VAL A 151 2.47 7.90 11.55
C VAL A 151 2.90 9.34 11.26
N SER A 152 4.22 9.57 11.22
CA SER A 152 4.83 10.89 11.02
C SER A 152 4.52 11.46 9.64
N ASP A 153 4.62 12.79 9.49
CA ASP A 153 4.44 13.43 8.18
C ASP A 153 5.53 13.01 7.18
N ARG A 154 6.73 12.66 7.67
CA ARG A 154 7.79 12.05 6.87
C ARG A 154 7.37 10.68 6.32
N ALA A 155 6.86 9.79 7.18
CA ALA A 155 6.34 8.50 6.74
C ALA A 155 5.10 8.65 5.84
N ARG A 156 4.31 9.71 6.02
CA ARG A 156 3.20 10.08 5.12
C ARG A 156 3.73 10.50 3.74
N ARG A 157 4.71 11.40 3.68
CA ARG A 157 5.33 11.85 2.43
C ARG A 157 5.98 10.70 1.70
N LYS A 158 6.82 9.91 2.36
CA LYS A 158 7.48 8.73 1.77
C LYS A 158 6.48 7.73 1.20
N ALA A 159 5.38 7.46 1.90
CA ALA A 159 4.33 6.56 1.41
C ALA A 159 3.59 7.15 0.20
N ALA A 160 3.33 8.45 0.18
CA ALA A 160 2.62 9.14 -0.90
C ALA A 160 3.49 9.33 -2.15
N THR A 161 4.77 9.67 -2.00
CA THR A 161 5.68 9.95 -3.13
C THR A 161 6.40 8.69 -3.61
N ARG A 162 6.49 7.65 -2.77
CA ARG A 162 7.40 6.51 -2.94
C ARG A 162 8.84 6.93 -3.18
N LEU A 163 9.22 8.10 -2.67
CA LEU A 163 10.57 8.62 -2.66
C LEU A 163 11.06 8.74 -1.23
N THR A 164 12.36 8.53 -1.05
CA THR A 164 13.12 8.91 0.15
C THR A 164 13.31 10.43 0.18
N ASP A 165 13.80 10.98 1.29
CA ASP A 165 14.03 12.43 1.41
C ASP A 165 15.10 12.94 0.44
N ASP A 166 16.01 12.06 0.01
CA ASP A 166 17.01 12.34 -1.02
C ASP A 166 16.44 12.22 -2.44
N SER A 167 15.12 12.19 -2.58
CA SER A 167 14.39 12.00 -3.85
C SER A 167 14.71 10.68 -4.58
N LEU A 168 15.27 9.69 -3.88
CA LEU A 168 15.52 8.35 -4.45
C LEU A 168 14.29 7.45 -4.28
N PRO A 169 14.02 6.52 -5.21
CA PRO A 169 12.88 5.62 -5.09
C PRO A 169 12.93 4.75 -3.83
N VAL A 170 11.76 4.42 -3.29
CA VAL A 170 11.62 3.46 -2.20
C VAL A 170 11.59 2.06 -2.80
N HIS A 171 12.57 1.23 -2.44
CA HIS A 171 12.67 -0.14 -2.92
C HIS A 171 12.21 -1.16 -1.88
N SER A 172 11.61 -2.27 -2.33
CA SER A 172 11.69 -3.53 -1.61
C SER A 172 13.09 -4.13 -1.80
N PHE A 173 13.45 -5.15 -1.03
CA PHE A 173 14.74 -5.82 -1.25
C PHE A 173 14.90 -6.33 -2.69
N GLN A 174 13.83 -6.89 -3.27
CA GLN A 174 13.83 -7.39 -4.64
C GLN A 174 13.96 -6.27 -5.67
N THR A 175 13.21 -5.17 -5.52
CA THR A 175 13.31 -4.05 -6.47
C THR A 175 14.62 -3.30 -6.31
N LEU A 176 15.25 -3.35 -5.13
CA LEU A 176 16.61 -2.84 -4.92
C LEU A 176 17.61 -3.70 -5.69
N LEU A 177 17.58 -5.02 -5.52
CA LEU A 177 18.47 -5.92 -6.25
C LEU A 177 18.31 -5.78 -7.77
N LYS A 178 17.07 -5.62 -8.26
CA LYS A 178 16.80 -5.38 -9.69
C LYS A 178 17.45 -4.09 -10.20
N ASP A 179 17.43 -3.02 -9.40
CA ASP A 179 18.07 -1.75 -9.73
C ASP A 179 19.60 -1.86 -9.68
N LEU A 180 20.14 -2.47 -8.61
CA LEU A 180 21.58 -2.70 -8.46
C LEU A 180 22.16 -3.60 -9.55
N ALA A 181 21.38 -4.57 -10.04
CA ALA A 181 21.78 -5.48 -11.12
C ALA A 181 21.94 -4.80 -12.49
N THR A 182 21.57 -3.52 -12.63
CA THR A 182 21.79 -2.78 -13.89
C THR A 182 23.23 -2.29 -14.06
N ILE A 183 24.09 -2.41 -13.03
CA ILE A 183 25.54 -2.27 -13.23
C ILE A 183 26.07 -3.52 -13.90
N VAL A 184 26.60 -3.35 -15.11
CA VAL A 184 27.16 -4.43 -15.91
C VAL A 184 28.47 -4.00 -16.56
N ASN A 185 29.39 -4.94 -16.70
CA ASN A 185 30.60 -4.79 -17.50
C ASN A 185 30.34 -5.33 -18.90
N ASN A 186 30.16 -4.43 -19.87
CA ASN A 186 29.82 -4.78 -21.24
C ASN A 186 31.09 -4.84 -22.09
N ARG A 187 31.32 -5.92 -22.82
CA ARG A 187 32.34 -5.95 -23.86
C ARG A 187 31.77 -5.39 -25.16
N VAL A 188 32.33 -4.28 -25.63
CA VAL A 188 31.89 -3.55 -26.83
C VAL A 188 32.85 -3.84 -27.97
N GLN A 189 32.33 -4.29 -29.11
CA GLN A 189 33.04 -4.40 -30.37
C GLN A 189 32.62 -3.24 -31.28
N PRO A 190 33.48 -2.23 -31.53
CA PRO A 190 33.14 -1.14 -32.43
C PRO A 190 33.03 -1.63 -33.88
N SER A 191 32.12 -1.03 -34.65
CA SER A 191 31.99 -1.28 -36.09
C SER A 191 33.06 -0.55 -36.93
N LEU A 192 34.00 0.13 -36.29
CA LEU A 192 35.10 0.83 -36.93
C LEU A 192 36.17 -0.19 -37.37
N ALA A 193 36.58 -0.13 -38.64
CA ALA A 193 37.57 -1.05 -39.19
C ALA A 193 38.91 -0.94 -38.43
N GLY A 194 39.41 -2.09 -37.93
CA GLY A 194 40.65 -2.18 -37.17
C GLY A 194 40.54 -1.81 -35.68
N ALA A 195 39.34 -1.52 -35.16
CA ALA A 195 39.16 -1.24 -33.74
C ALA A 195 39.07 -2.53 -32.91
N GLU A 196 39.89 -2.61 -31.86
CA GLU A 196 39.88 -3.70 -30.90
C GLU A 196 38.66 -3.61 -29.95
N PRO A 197 38.07 -4.75 -29.55
CA PRO A 197 37.03 -4.77 -28.53
C PRO A 197 37.56 -4.30 -27.17
N PHE A 198 36.74 -3.54 -26.46
CA PHE A 198 37.06 -3.05 -25.11
C PHE A 198 35.90 -3.27 -24.15
N ASN A 199 36.20 -3.21 -22.86
CA ASN A 199 35.20 -3.30 -21.80
C ASN A 199 34.68 -1.90 -21.44
N CYS A 200 33.37 -1.77 -21.29
CA CYS A 200 32.67 -0.56 -20.91
C CYS A 200 31.81 -0.85 -19.68
N LEU A 201 32.17 -0.26 -18.55
CA LEU A 201 31.35 -0.33 -17.34
C LEU A 201 30.25 0.75 -17.39
N THR A 202 29.01 0.36 -17.10
CA THR A 202 27.91 1.32 -16.97
C THR A 202 28.18 2.31 -15.83
N LYS A 203 28.01 3.61 -16.08
CA LYS A 203 28.14 4.65 -15.05
C LYS A 203 27.11 4.41 -13.94
N PRO A 204 27.53 4.18 -12.67
CA PRO A 204 26.60 3.95 -11.57
C PRO A 204 25.64 5.12 -11.36
N THR A 205 24.36 4.83 -11.09
CA THR A 205 23.37 5.82 -10.68
C THR A 205 23.68 6.33 -9.25
N PRO A 206 23.14 7.50 -8.84
CA PRO A 206 23.31 7.99 -7.47
C PRO A 206 22.86 7.00 -6.38
N LEU A 207 21.80 6.22 -6.66
CA LEU A 207 21.34 5.18 -5.75
C LEU A 207 22.35 4.03 -5.64
N GLN A 208 22.89 3.57 -6.77
CA GLN A 208 23.90 2.50 -6.79
C GLN A 208 25.17 2.94 -6.07
N GLN A 209 25.68 4.15 -6.34
CA GLN A 209 26.83 4.71 -5.63
C GLN A 209 26.62 4.70 -4.12
N ARG A 210 25.43 5.12 -3.67
CA ARG A 210 25.09 5.12 -2.24
C ARG A 210 24.96 3.72 -1.65
N ALA A 211 24.48 2.75 -2.42
CA ALA A 211 24.33 1.37 -1.97
C ALA A 211 25.68 0.64 -1.86
N PHE A 212 26.64 0.93 -2.74
CA PHE A 212 27.97 0.30 -2.73
C PHE A 212 28.97 1.00 -1.79
N ALA A 213 28.80 2.30 -1.50
CA ALA A 213 29.71 3.05 -0.63
C ALA A 213 29.99 2.39 0.74
N PRO A 214 29.01 1.79 1.46
CA PRO A 214 29.27 1.13 2.75
C PRO A 214 29.95 -0.23 2.62
N LEU A 215 29.99 -0.83 1.42
CA LEU A 215 30.55 -2.16 1.19
C LEU A 215 32.05 -2.11 0.90
N ASP A 216 32.63 -0.91 0.76
CA ASP A 216 34.03 -0.66 0.41
C ASP A 216 34.49 -1.44 -0.83
N VAL A 217 33.55 -1.78 -1.71
CA VAL A 217 33.83 -2.45 -2.98
C VAL A 217 34.21 -1.37 -3.97
N PRO A 218 35.46 -1.33 -4.46
CA PRO A 218 35.85 -0.35 -5.46
C PRO A 218 35.10 -0.66 -6.76
N ILE A 219 34.16 0.22 -7.12
CA ILE A 219 33.62 0.25 -8.49
C ILE A 219 34.75 0.81 -9.35
N ARG A 220 35.58 -0.08 -9.91
CA ARG A 220 36.67 0.31 -10.83
C ARG A 220 36.03 0.80 -12.13
N LEU A 221 35.95 2.12 -12.27
CA LEU A 221 35.67 2.81 -13.52
C LEU A 221 36.80 2.56 -14.54
#